data_AF-A0A2J6T9Z9-F1
#
_entry.id   AF-A0A2J6T9Z9-F1
#
_cell.length_a   1.000
_cell.length_b   1.000
_cell.length_c   1.000
_cell.angle_alpha   90.00
_cell.angle_beta   90.00
_cell.angle_gamma   90.00
#
_symmetry.space_group_name_H-M   'P 1'
#
loop_
_entity.id
_entity.type
_entity.pdbx_description
1 polymer ?
#
loop_
_entity_poly.entity_id
_entity_poly.type
_entity_poly.pdbx_seq_one_letter_code
_entity_poly.pdbx_strand_id
1 'polypeptide(L)' 'MLMLCNGGLHFAPIRENPQNIVDLGTGTGIWALDIADKYPSALVVGVNLSPIRRQRHKVSGIQGIRKLSGSPAYRSR' A
#
# COMPACT_ATOMS: atom_id res chain seq x y z
N MET A 1 8.76 5.55 -5.47
CA MET A 1 7.86 6.73 -5.53
C MET A 1 8.43 7.96 -4.82
N LEU A 2 8.89 7.87 -3.56
CA LEU A 2 9.29 9.03 -2.75
C LEU A 2 10.28 10.00 -3.44
N MET A 3 11.29 9.48 -4.16
CA MET A 3 12.25 10.32 -4.89
C MET A 3 11.64 11.05 -6.09
N LEU A 4 10.62 10.47 -6.71
CA LEU A 4 9.95 11.03 -7.89
C LEU A 4 8.93 12.10 -7.50
N CYS A 5 8.40 12.02 -6.28
CA CYS A 5 7.35 12.90 -5.78
C CYS A 5 7.86 13.98 -4.79
N ASN A 6 9.14 14.38 -4.89
CA ASN A 6 9.77 15.37 -4.00
C ASN A 6 9.56 15.05 -2.50
N GLY A 7 9.63 13.76 -2.13
CA GLY A 7 9.35 13.29 -0.76
C GLY A 7 7.88 13.04 -0.45
N GLY A 8 6.95 13.42 -1.33
CA GLY A 8 5.54 13.09 -1.26
C GLY A 8 5.22 11.67 -1.72
N LEU A 9 3.98 11.23 -1.44
CA LEU A 9 3.49 9.92 -1.91
C LEU A 9 2.83 10.01 -3.30
N HIS A 10 2.31 11.16 -3.70
CA HIS A 10 1.69 11.36 -5.00
C HIS A 10 1.64 12.87 -5.31
N PHE A 11 1.49 13.21 -6.59
CA PHE A 11 1.27 14.60 -7.04
C PHE A 11 -0.20 14.93 -7.30
N ALA A 12 -1.06 13.91 -7.38
CA ALA A 12 -2.44 14.10 -7.76
C ALA A 12 -3.23 14.84 -6.67
N PRO A 13 -4.15 15.74 -7.03
CA PRO A 13 -5.01 16.41 -6.06
C PRO A 13 -6.14 15.46 -5.59
N ILE A 14 -5.78 14.44 -4.82
CA ILE A 14 -6.72 13.46 -4.26
C ILE A 14 -7.49 14.11 -3.11
N ARG A 15 -8.83 14.00 -3.14
CA ARG A 15 -9.71 14.44 -2.05
C ARG A 15 -9.38 13.69 -0.75
N GLU A 16 -9.87 14.20 0.38
CA GLU A 16 -9.53 13.66 1.71
C GLU A 16 -9.94 12.19 1.92
N ASN A 17 -10.99 11.71 1.22
CA ASN A 17 -11.58 10.40 1.47
C ASN A 17 -11.69 9.50 0.21
N PRO A 18 -10.57 9.14 -0.43
CA PRO A 18 -10.61 8.21 -1.56
C PRO A 18 -11.05 6.82 -1.08
N GLN A 19 -11.88 6.13 -1.85
CA GLN A 19 -12.40 4.81 -1.47
C GLN A 19 -11.56 3.65 -2.01
N ASN A 20 -10.96 3.81 -3.19
CA ASN A 20 -10.19 2.76 -3.85
C ASN A 20 -8.94 3.37 -4.48
N ILE A 21 -7.79 2.74 -4.27
CA ILE A 21 -6.50 3.13 -4.85
C ILE A 21 -5.80 1.87 -5.38
N VAL A 22 -5.23 1.97 -6.58
CA VAL A 22 -4.48 0.87 -7.20
C VAL A 22 -3.02 1.30 -7.37
N ASP A 23 -2.10 0.49 -6.85
CA ASP A 23 -0.66 0.62 -7.05
C ASP A 23 -0.21 -0.32 -8.18
N LEU A 24 0.24 0.24 -9.30
CA LEU A 24 0.69 -0.51 -10.46
C LEU A 24 2.22 -0.60 -10.46
N GLY A 25 2.75 -1.82 -10.49
CA GLY A 25 4.18 -2.06 -10.33
C GLY A 25 4.62 -1.96 -8.87
N THR A 26 3.83 -2.53 -7.96
CA THR A 26 3.98 -2.40 -6.49
C THR A 26 5.38 -2.72 -5.95
N GLY A 27 6.16 -3.55 -6.65
CA GLY A 27 7.52 -3.88 -6.25
C GLY A 27 7.56 -4.50 -4.85
N THR A 28 8.16 -3.80 -3.90
CA THR A 28 8.24 -4.21 -2.48
C THR A 28 6.96 -3.93 -1.68
N GLY A 29 6.04 -3.11 -2.20
CA GLY A 29 4.79 -2.75 -1.53
C GLY A 29 4.88 -1.63 -0.50
N ILE A 30 6.05 -1.02 -0.31
CA ILE A 30 6.25 0.08 0.66
C ILE A 30 5.32 1.26 0.34
N TRP A 31 5.21 1.63 -0.94
CA TRP A 31 4.36 2.75 -1.33
C TRP A 31 2.88 2.50 -1.05
N ALA A 32 2.37 1.30 -1.37
CA ALA A 32 0.99 0.93 -1.09
C ALA A 32 0.67 0.94 0.42
N LEU A 33 1.63 0.55 1.26
CA LEU A 33 1.49 0.62 2.72
C LEU A 33 1.41 2.07 3.21
N ASP A 34 2.33 2.93 2.77
CA ASP A 34 2.34 4.34 3.17
C ASP A 34 1.07 5.08 2.70
N ILE A 35 0.55 4.74 1.52
CA ILE A 35 -0.73 5.25 1.01
C ILE A 35 -1.92 4.75 1.83
N ALA A 36 -1.91 3.49 2.26
CA ALA A 36 -2.96 2.93 3.12
C ALA A 36 -2.96 3.57 4.52
N ASP A 37 -1.79 3.94 5.05
CA ASP A 37 -1.69 4.68 6.30
C ASP A 37 -2.14 6.14 6.13
N LYS A 38 -1.85 6.77 4.98
CA LYS A 38 -2.31 8.13 4.67
C LYS A 38 -3.82 8.21 4.45
N TYR A 39 -4.43 7.20 3.83
CA TYR A 39 -5.86 7.14 3.53
C TYR A 39 -6.48 5.88 4.14
N PRO A 40 -6.75 5.85 5.46
CA PRO A 40 -7.21 4.64 6.15
C PRO A 40 -8.60 4.16 5.72
N SER A 41 -9.39 5.02 5.10
CA SER A 41 -10.69 4.69 4.51
C SER A 41 -10.58 4.05 3.12
N ALA A 42 -9.43 4.17 2.46
CA ALA A 42 -9.22 3.67 1.12
C ALA A 42 -8.85 2.18 1.14
N LEU A 43 -9.42 1.42 0.22
CA LEU A 43 -8.93 0.11 -0.15
C LEU A 43 -7.74 0.28 -1.12
N VAL A 44 -6.54 -0.12 -0.68
CA VAL A 44 -5.35 -0.10 -1.53
C VAL A 44 -5.07 -1.50 -2.08
N VAL A 45 -4.94 -1.60 -3.40
CA VAL A 45 -4.66 -2.85 -4.12
C VAL A 45 -3.34 -2.71 -4.88
N GLY A 46 -2.38 -3.58 -4.57
CA GLY A 46 -1.11 -3.65 -5.30
C GLY A 46 -1.15 -4.69 -6.42
N VAL A 47 -0.73 -4.31 -7.63
CA VAL A 47 -0.61 -5.16 -8.81
C VAL A 47 0.81 -5.08 -9.35
N ASN A 48 1.39 -6.21 -9.75
CA ASN A 48 2.72 -6.24 -10.35
C ASN A 48 2.76 -7.25 -11.50
N LEU A 49 3.46 -6.88 -12.58
CA LEU A 49 3.54 -7.70 -13.80
C LEU A 49 4.65 -8.76 -13.74
N SER A 50 5.66 -8.60 -12.88
CA SER A 50 6.68 -9.64 -12.72
C SER A 50 6.15 -10.79 -11.86
N PRO A 51 6.55 -12.06 -12.15
CA PRO A 51 6.13 -13.20 -11.36
C PRO A 51 6.42 -12.92 -9.87
N ILE A 52 5.40 -13.11 -9.02
CA ILE A 52 5.44 -12.81 -7.59
C ILE A 52 6.74 -13.35 -6.98
N ARG A 53 7.70 -12.45 -6.71
CA ARG A 53 8.90 -12.81 -5.94
C ARG A 53 8.48 -12.86 -4.47
N ARG A 54 8.05 -14.04 -4.01
CA ARG A 54 7.73 -14.32 -2.60
C ARG A 54 9.00 -14.21 -1.74
N GLN A 55 9.42 -13.00 -1.39
CA GLN A 55 10.24 -12.83 -0.18
C GLN A 55 9.29 -12.80 1.02
N ARG A 56 9.56 -13.76 1.90
CA ARG A 56 8.65 -14.34 2.87
C ARG A 56 8.54 -13.43 4.11
N HIS A 57 7.65 -12.43 4.03
CA HIS A 57 6.82 -12.07 5.17
C HIS A 57 5.38 -12.41 4.78
N LYS A 58 4.86 -13.47 5.41
CA LYS A 58 3.56 -14.05 5.09
C LYS A 58 2.46 -13.11 5.57
N VAL A 59 2.09 -12.12 4.76
CA VAL A 59 0.70 -11.69 4.67
C VAL A 59 0.12 -12.51 3.53
N SER A 60 -0.93 -13.30 3.83
CA SER A 60 -1.58 -14.18 2.86
C SER A 60 -1.89 -13.45 1.56
N GLY A 61 -1.91 -14.18 0.43
CA GLY A 61 -2.11 -13.67 -0.94
C GLY A 61 -2.91 -12.37 -1.00
N ILE A 62 -2.33 -11.34 -1.62
CA ILE A 62 -2.83 -9.97 -1.64
C ILE A 62 -4.33 -9.98 -1.98
N GLN A 63 -5.15 -9.61 -1.01
CA GLN A 63 -6.58 -9.39 -1.18
C GLN A 63 -6.96 -8.22 -0.28
N GLY A 64 -6.82 -7.01 -0.81
CA GLY A 64 -7.17 -5.76 -0.14
C GLY A 64 -6.34 -5.48 1.11
N ILE A 65 -5.48 -4.46 1.07
CA ILE A 65 -4.94 -3.91 2.32
C ILE A 65 -6.10 -3.15 2.99
N ARG A 66 -6.95 -3.85 3.75
CA ARG A 66 -7.77 -3.23 4.78
C ARG A 66 -6.98 -3.27 6.07
N LYS A 67 -6.75 -2.10 6.65
CA LYS A 67 -6.32 -1.97 8.04
C LYS A 67 -7.46 -2.45 8.94
N LEU A 68 -7.57 -3.77 9.16
CA LEU A 68 -8.37 -4.30 10.25
C LEU A 68 -7.65 -3.89 11.54
N SER A 69 -8.31 -3.09 12.35
CA SER A 69 -7.82 -2.46 13.59
C SER A 69 -7.52 -3.48 14.70
N GLY A 70 -6.62 -4.43 14.46
CA GLY A 70 -6.28 -5.49 15.42
C GLY A 70 -5.25 -6.54 14.97
N SER A 71 -4.63 -6.43 13.79
CA SER A 71 -3.66 -7.46 13.35
C SER A 71 -2.34 -7.42 14.15
N PRO A 72 -1.86 -8.55 14.71
CA PRO A 72 -0.67 -8.63 15.58
C PRO A 72 0.66 -8.26 14.90
N ALA A 73 0.67 -8.12 13.57
CA ALA A 73 1.86 -7.83 12.78
C ALA A 73 2.42 -6.40 13.00
N TYR A 74 1.76 -5.56 13.80
CA TYR A 74 2.17 -4.19 14.11
C TYR A 74 2.59 -3.97 15.59
N ARG A 75 3.03 -5.01 16.30
CA ARG A 75 3.79 -4.83 17.55
C ARG A 75 5.28 -5.03 17.30
N SER A 76 5.94 -4.00 16.76
CA SER A 76 7.36 -3.66 16.98
C SER A 76 7.86 -2.72 15.88
N ARG A 77 7.44 -1.46 15.96
CA ARG A 77 8.31 -0.30 15.71
C ARG A 77 7.92 0.78 16.71
#